data_AF-A0AAV0ITG9-F1
#
_entry.id   AF-A0AAV0ITG9-F1
#
_cell.length_a   1.000
_cell.length_b   1.000
_cell.length_c   1.000
_cell.angle_alpha   90.00
_cell.angle_beta   90.00
_cell.angle_gamma   90.00
#
_symmetry.space_group_name_H-M   'P 1'
#
loop_
_entity.id
_entity.type
_entity.pdbx_description
1 polymer ?
#
loop_
_entity_poly.entity_id
_entity_poly.type
_entity_poly.pdbx_seq_one_letter_code
_entity_poly.pdbx_strand_id
1 'polypeptide(L)'
;MNSLQFHYFRLVFLLGERPLLQLNSLAIFAGWVITPNILMLGSIDALSMALTRMLIFSEATILKAWKHVASLAMEDMIAWMQEGGQVGIFDATNSTRERRNMLMKMAEGNCKMIFLETLCNDKRIIERNIRLKIQQSPDYAEQPDFEAGYEDFKSRLDNYEKVYEPVEEGSYIKMIDMVSGNGGQIQVNNISGYLPGRIVFFLVNTHLTPRPILLTRHGESRHNLRGRIGGDSLLSDTGEIYAKKLSNFVEKRLKSEKAASIWTSTLQRTIQTAGPIVDFPKIQWRALDEINAGVCDGMTYEEIKRNMPEEYESRKNDKLRYRYPRGESYLDVIQRLEPVIIELERQRAPVVVISHQVMHLKLSDTSLSW
;
A
#
# COMPACT_ATOMS: atom_id res chain seq x y z
N MET A 1 13.61 41.30 8.74
CA MET A 1 13.82 40.19 9.68
C MET A 1 13.21 38.95 9.05
N ASN A 2 14.06 37.96 8.80
CA ASN A 2 13.90 36.90 7.82
C ASN A 2 12.68 36.01 8.07
N SER A 3 11.86 35.87 7.04
CA SER A 3 10.85 34.82 6.91
C SER A 3 11.53 33.45 6.79
N LEU A 4 11.15 32.53 7.67
CA LEU A 4 11.53 31.13 7.59
C LEU A 4 11.01 30.53 6.27
N GLN A 5 11.92 30.26 5.34
CA GLN A 5 11.65 29.40 4.19
C GLN A 5 11.64 27.94 4.64
N PHE A 6 10.44 27.39 4.82
CA PHE A 6 10.23 25.95 4.97
C PHE A 6 10.71 25.24 3.70
N HIS A 7 11.82 24.51 3.80
CA HIS A 7 12.32 23.64 2.75
C HIS A 7 11.40 22.41 2.65
N TYR A 8 10.68 22.28 1.54
CA TYR A 8 9.82 21.14 1.23
C TYR A 8 10.69 19.92 0.85
N PHE A 9 10.59 18.83 1.60
CA PHE A 9 11.29 17.57 1.33
C PHE A 9 10.56 16.77 0.24
N ARG A 10 11.23 16.51 -0.89
CA ARG A 10 10.75 15.62 -1.99
C ARG A 10 11.59 14.34 -2.02
N LEU A 11 11.00 13.16 -2.20
CA LEU A 11 11.71 11.86 -2.18
C LEU A 11 11.59 11.05 -3.48
N VAL A 12 12.70 10.46 -3.96
CA VAL A 12 12.72 9.43 -5.03
C VAL A 12 13.26 8.11 -4.49
N PHE A 13 12.53 7.01 -4.70
CA PHE A 13 12.98 5.64 -4.40
C PHE A 13 13.52 4.92 -5.63
N LEU A 14 14.66 4.24 -5.50
CA LEU A 14 15.27 3.40 -6.54
C LEU A 14 15.37 1.95 -6.03
N LEU A 15 14.85 0.99 -6.79
CA LEU A 15 14.41 -0.32 -6.26
C LEU A 15 14.99 -1.52 -7.02
N GLY A 16 15.81 -2.35 -6.37
CA GLY A 16 16.26 -3.63 -6.93
C GLY A 16 15.13 -4.59 -7.30
N GLU A 17 15.33 -5.43 -8.32
CA GLU A 17 14.27 -6.32 -8.84
C GLU A 17 13.67 -7.24 -7.74
N ARG A 18 12.35 -7.05 -7.51
CA ARG A 18 11.40 -7.85 -6.69
C ARG A 18 11.56 -7.72 -5.16
N PRO A 19 10.45 -7.52 -4.40
CA PRO A 19 9.09 -7.99 -4.66
C PRO A 19 8.08 -6.86 -4.94
N LEU A 20 7.34 -6.98 -6.05
CA LEU A 20 6.22 -6.10 -6.46
C LEU A 20 5.25 -5.72 -5.33
N LEU A 21 5.09 -6.61 -4.33
CA LEU A 21 4.24 -6.39 -3.17
C LEU A 21 4.69 -5.16 -2.35
N GLN A 22 5.99 -4.97 -2.07
CA GLN A 22 6.47 -3.88 -1.20
C GLN A 22 6.28 -2.49 -1.80
N LEU A 23 6.36 -2.40 -3.13
CA LEU A 23 6.28 -1.15 -3.87
C LEU A 23 4.87 -0.58 -3.85
N ASN A 24 3.90 -1.45 -4.10
CA ASN A 24 2.51 -1.09 -3.99
C ASN A 24 2.16 -0.74 -2.55
N SER A 25 2.55 -1.53 -1.53
CA SER A 25 2.32 -1.19 -0.12
C SER A 25 2.91 0.17 0.26
N LEU A 26 4.14 0.45 -0.19
CA LEU A 26 4.83 1.69 0.12
C LEU A 26 4.20 2.88 -0.60
N ALA A 27 3.78 2.71 -1.86
CA ALA A 27 3.06 3.73 -2.62
C ALA A 27 1.69 4.04 -2.00
N ILE A 28 0.97 3.00 -1.55
CA ILE A 28 -0.30 3.12 -0.85
C ILE A 28 -0.11 3.82 0.49
N PHE A 29 0.85 3.37 1.30
CA PHE A 29 1.16 3.97 2.58
C PHE A 29 1.58 5.43 2.40
N ALA A 30 2.45 5.73 1.45
CA ALA A 30 2.84 7.10 1.17
C ALA A 30 1.64 7.94 0.67
N GLY A 31 0.77 7.38 -0.17
CA GLY A 31 -0.41 8.08 -0.69
C GLY A 31 -1.42 8.45 0.41
N TRP A 32 -1.41 7.68 1.50
CA TRP A 32 -2.31 7.80 2.63
C TRP A 32 -1.77 8.65 3.77
N VAL A 33 -0.53 8.40 4.15
CA VAL A 33 0.07 8.89 5.39
C VAL A 33 0.91 10.14 5.14
N ILE A 34 1.43 10.25 3.93
CA ILE A 34 2.43 11.26 3.61
C ILE A 34 1.76 12.37 2.80
N THR A 35 1.11 12.03 1.70
CA THR A 35 0.54 13.03 0.77
C THR A 35 -0.31 12.39 -0.33
N PRO A 36 -1.41 13.04 -0.76
CA PRO A 36 -2.20 12.58 -1.91
C PRO A 36 -1.47 12.74 -3.26
N ASN A 37 -0.34 13.46 -3.32
CA ASN A 37 0.41 13.69 -4.56
C ASN A 37 1.62 12.76 -4.67
N ILE A 38 1.37 11.52 -5.14
CA ILE A 38 2.39 10.50 -5.41
C ILE A 38 2.34 10.06 -6.87
N LEU A 39 3.51 9.93 -7.48
CA LEU A 39 3.68 9.33 -8.80
C LEU A 39 4.54 8.08 -8.65
N MET A 40 3.94 6.93 -9.00
CA MET A 40 4.64 5.69 -9.28
C MET A 40 4.88 5.63 -10.78
N LEU A 41 6.14 5.71 -11.22
CA LEU A 41 6.46 5.34 -12.59
C LEU A 41 6.65 3.82 -12.61
N GLY A 42 5.74 3.13 -13.30
CA GLY A 42 5.76 1.67 -13.44
C GLY A 42 7.04 1.17 -14.12
N SER A 43 7.41 -0.08 -13.80
CA SER A 43 8.67 -0.72 -14.16
C SER A 43 9.18 -0.33 -15.55
N ILE A 44 10.22 0.51 -15.58
CA ILE A 44 10.96 0.84 -16.81
C ILE A 44 11.48 -0.44 -17.49
N ASP A 45 11.65 -1.51 -16.69
CA ASP A 45 12.05 -2.84 -17.11
C ASP A 45 11.00 -3.56 -18.00
N ALA A 46 9.70 -3.25 -17.92
CA ALA A 46 8.68 -3.84 -18.80
C ALA A 46 8.73 -3.26 -20.24
N LEU A 47 8.94 -1.96 -20.37
CA LEU A 47 9.23 -1.29 -21.65
C LEU A 47 10.57 -1.78 -22.23
N SER A 48 11.56 -2.03 -21.36
CA SER A 48 12.84 -2.65 -21.71
C SER A 48 12.68 -4.07 -22.28
N MET A 49 11.78 -4.88 -21.72
CA MET A 49 11.52 -6.25 -22.18
C MET A 49 10.89 -6.30 -23.58
N ALA A 50 9.98 -5.38 -23.90
CA ALA A 50 9.41 -5.27 -25.25
C ALA A 50 10.50 -4.94 -26.30
N LEU A 51 11.44 -4.06 -25.95
CA LEU A 51 12.55 -3.67 -26.83
C LEU A 51 13.59 -4.77 -27.03
N THR A 52 13.89 -5.56 -25.99
CA THR A 52 14.86 -6.65 -26.04
C THR A 52 14.34 -7.84 -26.85
N ARG A 53 13.02 -8.12 -26.82
CA ARG A 53 12.39 -9.14 -27.68
C ARG A 53 12.25 -8.73 -29.14
N MET A 54 12.16 -7.42 -29.43
CA MET A 54 11.93 -6.93 -30.80
C MET A 54 13.20 -6.73 -31.63
N LEU A 55 14.39 -6.56 -31.03
CA LEU A 55 15.55 -6.07 -31.76
C LEU A 55 16.84 -6.83 -31.42
N ILE A 56 17.44 -7.43 -32.46
CA ILE A 56 18.78 -8.05 -32.45
C ILE A 56 19.82 -6.91 -32.38
N PHE A 57 20.04 -6.36 -31.19
CA PHE A 57 21.05 -5.32 -30.97
C PHE A 57 22.27 -5.86 -30.22
N SER A 58 23.42 -5.21 -30.44
CA SER A 58 24.63 -5.44 -29.66
C SER A 58 24.42 -5.01 -28.20
N GLU A 59 25.08 -5.68 -27.26
CA GLU A 59 25.00 -5.43 -25.81
C GLU A 59 25.23 -3.94 -25.44
N ALA A 60 26.15 -3.27 -26.16
CA ALA A 60 26.44 -1.85 -25.98
C ALA A 60 25.30 -0.91 -26.41
N THR A 61 24.55 -1.27 -27.46
CA THR A 61 23.40 -0.48 -27.96
C THR A 61 22.23 -0.59 -26.99
N ILE A 62 22.02 -1.78 -26.44
CA ILE A 62 20.99 -2.07 -25.43
C ILE A 62 21.26 -1.26 -24.15
N LEU A 63 22.50 -1.29 -23.64
CA LEU A 63 22.91 -0.53 -22.46
C LEU A 63 22.71 0.99 -22.62
N LYS A 64 22.97 1.52 -23.83
CA LYS A 64 22.78 2.95 -24.15
C LYS A 64 21.30 3.33 -24.19
N ALA A 65 20.46 2.48 -24.77
CA ALA A 65 19.01 2.67 -24.77
C ALA A 65 18.46 2.63 -23.33
N TRP A 66 18.92 1.71 -22.48
CA TRP A 66 18.50 1.63 -21.08
C TRP A 66 18.88 2.85 -20.26
N LYS A 67 20.10 3.38 -20.45
CA LYS A 67 20.51 4.64 -19.82
C LYS A 67 19.56 5.76 -20.20
N HIS A 68 19.28 5.90 -21.50
CA HIS A 68 18.40 6.93 -22.04
C HIS A 68 16.96 6.86 -21.52
N VAL A 69 16.32 5.67 -21.53
CA VAL A 69 14.92 5.52 -21.09
C VAL A 69 14.74 5.94 -19.63
N ALA A 70 15.66 5.56 -18.75
CA ALA A 70 15.54 5.92 -17.34
C ALA A 70 16.01 7.34 -17.03
N SER A 71 16.83 7.96 -17.88
CA SER A 71 17.02 9.42 -17.82
C SER A 71 15.72 10.14 -18.13
N LEU A 72 15.01 9.76 -19.21
CA LEU A 72 13.70 10.34 -19.56
C LEU A 72 12.68 10.17 -18.43
N ALA A 73 12.57 8.96 -17.87
CA ALA A 73 11.66 8.72 -16.75
C ALA A 73 12.01 9.56 -15.51
N MET A 74 13.30 9.82 -15.26
CA MET A 74 13.73 10.66 -14.15
C MET A 74 13.44 12.14 -14.42
N GLU A 75 13.59 12.60 -15.66
CA GLU A 75 13.21 13.94 -16.10
C GLU A 75 11.70 14.18 -15.92
N ASP A 76 10.86 13.22 -16.35
CA ASP A 76 9.42 13.26 -16.16
C ASP A 76 9.05 13.32 -14.67
N MET A 77 9.72 12.53 -13.83
CA MET A 77 9.51 12.55 -12.38
C MET A 77 9.91 13.90 -11.76
N ILE A 78 11.03 14.49 -12.18
CA ILE A 78 11.48 15.81 -11.71
C ILE A 78 10.49 16.89 -12.15
N ALA A 79 10.01 16.86 -13.39
CA ALA A 79 9.02 17.80 -13.90
C ALA A 79 7.72 17.71 -13.08
N TRP A 80 7.19 16.50 -12.87
CA TRP A 80 6.01 16.29 -12.03
C TRP A 80 6.22 16.74 -10.58
N MET A 81 7.42 16.53 -10.03
CA MET A 81 7.77 17.05 -8.70
C MET A 81 7.71 18.58 -8.69
N GLN A 82 8.24 19.27 -9.70
CA GLN A 82 8.19 20.72 -9.81
C GLN A 82 6.76 21.27 -9.86
N GLU A 83 5.82 20.53 -10.44
CA GLU A 83 4.39 20.86 -10.51
C GLU A 83 3.63 20.68 -9.17
N GLY A 84 4.30 20.20 -8.11
CA GLY A 84 3.71 20.02 -6.78
C GLY A 84 3.67 18.57 -6.29
N GLY A 85 4.29 17.65 -7.03
CA GLY A 85 4.58 16.30 -6.55
C GLY A 85 5.48 16.29 -5.32
N GLN A 86 5.22 15.37 -4.39
CA GLN A 86 5.94 15.30 -3.10
C GLN A 86 6.77 14.01 -2.96
N VAL A 87 6.29 12.88 -3.46
CA VAL A 87 7.03 11.61 -3.46
C VAL A 87 6.93 10.95 -4.84
N GLY A 88 8.08 10.64 -5.42
CA GLY A 88 8.20 9.82 -6.62
C GLY A 88 8.76 8.44 -6.28
N ILE A 89 8.22 7.40 -6.89
CA ILE A 89 8.77 6.04 -6.77
C ILE A 89 9.27 5.64 -8.15
N PHE A 90 10.57 5.41 -8.24
CA PHE A 90 11.28 5.06 -9.46
C PHE A 90 11.63 3.57 -9.42
N ASP A 91 10.73 2.76 -9.97
CA ASP A 91 10.84 1.31 -9.98
C ASP A 91 11.71 0.82 -11.15
N ALA A 92 12.93 0.41 -10.85
CA ALA A 92 13.88 -0.19 -11.78
C ALA A 92 15.04 -0.83 -11.01
N THR A 93 15.60 -1.93 -11.53
CA THR A 93 16.71 -2.68 -10.89
C THR A 93 17.81 -1.84 -10.26
N ASN A 94 18.28 -0.78 -10.92
CA ASN A 94 19.32 0.14 -10.43
C ASN A 94 20.52 -0.57 -9.77
N SER A 95 20.91 -1.71 -10.35
CA SER A 95 21.83 -2.69 -9.76
C SER A 95 23.29 -2.25 -9.81
N THR A 96 23.65 -1.24 -10.61
CA THR A 96 25.03 -0.75 -10.74
C THR A 96 25.21 0.61 -10.07
N ARG A 97 26.40 0.84 -9.52
CA ARG A 97 26.82 2.11 -8.90
C ARG A 97 26.83 3.25 -9.91
N GLU A 98 27.24 2.98 -11.16
CA GLU A 98 27.24 3.97 -12.24
C GLU A 98 25.84 4.55 -12.48
N ARG A 99 24.83 3.67 -12.56
CA ARG A 99 23.42 4.07 -12.76
C ARG A 99 22.90 4.90 -11.60
N ARG A 100 23.17 4.47 -10.36
CA ARG A 100 22.71 5.17 -9.16
C ARG A 100 23.34 6.55 -9.02
N ASN A 101 24.64 6.68 -9.30
CA ASN A 101 25.33 7.97 -9.34
C ASN A 101 24.77 8.91 -10.41
N MET A 102 24.44 8.39 -11.59
CA MET A 102 23.79 9.17 -12.65
C MET A 102 22.46 9.77 -12.15
N LEU A 103 21.61 8.95 -11.51
CA LEU A 103 20.31 9.38 -11.00
C LEU A 103 20.45 10.37 -9.84
N MET A 104 21.38 10.15 -8.91
CA MET A 104 21.68 11.11 -7.83
C MET A 104 22.09 12.48 -8.38
N LYS A 105 22.92 12.51 -9.43
CA LYS A 105 23.32 13.76 -10.09
C LYS A 105 22.14 14.47 -10.74
N MET A 106 21.17 13.74 -11.30
CA MET A 106 19.95 14.34 -11.85
C MET A 106 19.03 14.90 -10.75
N ALA A 107 18.96 14.24 -9.58
CA ALA A 107 18.17 14.69 -8.45
C ALA A 107 18.78 15.87 -7.69
N GLU A 108 20.10 16.11 -7.82
CA GLU A 108 20.81 17.13 -7.09
C GLU A 108 20.17 18.53 -7.30
N GLY A 109 19.80 19.20 -6.21
CA GLY A 109 19.09 20.48 -6.24
C GLY A 109 17.58 20.39 -6.56
N ASN A 110 17.08 19.25 -7.04
CA ASN A 110 15.68 19.06 -7.43
C ASN A 110 14.86 18.30 -6.38
N CYS A 111 15.43 17.24 -5.81
CA CYS A 111 14.77 16.39 -4.80
C CYS A 111 15.79 15.63 -3.94
N LYS A 112 15.34 15.13 -2.77
CA LYS A 112 16.11 14.19 -1.96
C LYS A 112 15.92 12.80 -2.55
N MET A 113 17.01 12.04 -2.70
CA MET A 113 16.94 10.66 -3.19
C MET A 113 17.20 9.69 -2.03
N ILE A 114 16.41 8.61 -1.96
CA ILE A 114 16.59 7.55 -0.96
C ILE A 114 16.51 6.20 -1.67
N PHE A 115 17.59 5.43 -1.63
CA PHE A 115 17.58 4.07 -2.15
C PHE A 115 16.82 3.13 -1.21
N LEU A 116 15.98 2.26 -1.76
CA LEU A 116 15.37 1.17 -1.02
C LEU A 116 15.81 -0.14 -1.65
N GLU A 117 16.68 -0.86 -0.94
CA GLU A 117 17.28 -2.11 -1.42
C GLU A 117 16.69 -3.29 -0.63
N THR A 118 16.07 -4.24 -1.31
CA THR A 118 15.58 -5.48 -0.68
C THR A 118 16.48 -6.63 -1.07
N LEU A 119 17.09 -7.28 -0.07
CA LEU A 119 17.96 -8.44 -0.23
C LEU A 119 17.28 -9.67 0.34
N CYS A 120 17.21 -10.74 -0.45
CA CYS A 120 16.66 -12.02 -0.05
C CYS A 120 17.61 -13.12 -0.47
N ASN A 121 18.19 -13.83 0.49
CA ASN A 121 19.11 -14.95 0.29
C ASN A 121 18.40 -16.31 0.48
N ASP A 122 17.16 -16.32 0.99
CA ASP A 122 16.38 -17.55 1.14
C ASP A 122 15.93 -18.08 -0.23
N LYS A 123 16.62 -19.11 -0.70
CA LYS A 123 16.34 -19.81 -1.98
C LYS A 123 14.87 -20.22 -2.12
N ARG A 124 14.20 -20.60 -1.04
CA ARG A 124 12.79 -21.04 -1.08
C ARG A 124 11.86 -19.86 -1.39
N ILE A 125 12.17 -18.69 -0.84
CA ILE A 125 11.41 -17.47 -1.09
C ILE A 125 11.66 -16.97 -2.50
N ILE A 126 12.92 -16.99 -2.95
CA ILE A 126 13.28 -16.64 -4.33
C ILE A 126 12.52 -17.54 -5.30
N GLU A 127 12.58 -18.86 -5.13
CA GLU A 127 11.91 -19.83 -6.00
C GLU A 127 10.39 -19.63 -6.01
N ARG A 128 9.78 -19.39 -4.84
CA ARG A 128 8.34 -19.08 -4.75
C ARG A 128 7.99 -17.81 -5.53
N ASN A 129 8.79 -16.76 -5.39
CA ASN A 129 8.56 -15.50 -6.09
C ASN A 129 8.74 -15.67 -7.60
N ILE A 130 9.71 -16.47 -8.05
CA ILE A 130 9.89 -16.82 -9.47
C ILE A 130 8.63 -17.49 -10.00
N ARG A 131 8.14 -18.52 -9.32
CA ARG A 131 6.88 -19.23 -9.67
C ARG A 131 5.71 -18.26 -9.83
N LEU A 132 5.50 -17.37 -8.85
CA LEU A 132 4.41 -16.38 -8.89
C LEU A 132 4.56 -15.42 -10.08
N LYS A 133 5.76 -14.91 -10.37
CA LYS A 133 5.97 -14.00 -11.52
C LYS A 133 5.72 -14.70 -12.86
N ILE A 134 6.12 -15.96 -13.02
CA ILE A 134 5.83 -16.70 -14.27
C ILE A 134 4.32 -16.89 -14.44
N GLN A 135 3.60 -17.19 -13.36
CA GLN A 135 2.16 -17.43 -13.41
C GLN A 135 1.32 -16.15 -13.60
N GLN A 136 1.81 -15.00 -13.15
CA GLN A 136 1.01 -13.76 -13.03
C GLN A 136 1.54 -12.59 -13.89
N SER A 137 2.78 -12.63 -14.36
CA SER A 137 3.37 -11.51 -15.12
C SER A 137 2.90 -11.53 -16.58
N PRO A 138 2.58 -10.35 -17.15
CA PRO A 138 2.36 -10.19 -18.60
C PRO A 138 3.54 -10.70 -19.45
N ASP A 139 4.77 -10.63 -18.92
CA ASP A 139 6.01 -11.04 -19.59
C ASP A 139 6.02 -12.51 -20.05
N TYR A 140 5.30 -13.35 -19.31
CA TYR A 140 5.21 -14.80 -19.50
C TYR A 140 3.80 -15.23 -19.91
N ALA A 141 2.89 -14.28 -20.20
CA ALA A 141 1.51 -14.57 -20.58
C ALA A 141 1.40 -15.45 -21.84
N GLU A 142 2.39 -15.36 -22.74
CA GLU A 142 2.47 -16.15 -23.98
C GLU A 142 3.41 -17.37 -23.86
N GLN A 143 3.95 -17.66 -22.66
CA GLN A 143 4.81 -18.81 -22.40
C GLN A 143 3.98 -19.95 -21.78
N PRO A 144 3.55 -20.96 -22.57
CA PRO A 144 2.73 -22.05 -22.07
C PRO A 144 3.52 -23.04 -21.21
N ASP A 145 4.85 -23.08 -21.35
CA ASP A 145 5.73 -23.95 -20.60
C ASP A 145 6.35 -23.23 -19.39
N PHE A 146 5.97 -23.69 -18.20
CA PHE A 146 6.51 -23.19 -16.94
C PHE A 146 8.03 -23.38 -16.84
N GLU A 147 8.56 -24.49 -17.33
CA GLU A 147 9.97 -24.83 -17.19
C GLU A 147 10.85 -23.92 -18.06
N ALA A 148 10.40 -23.65 -19.29
CA ALA A 148 11.04 -22.69 -20.18
C ALA A 148 11.03 -21.26 -19.57
N GLY A 149 9.91 -20.84 -18.98
CA GLY A 149 9.82 -19.55 -18.29
C GLY A 149 10.71 -19.47 -17.03
N TYR A 150 10.87 -20.58 -16.33
CA TYR A 150 11.73 -20.69 -15.15
C TYR A 150 13.21 -20.56 -15.52
N GLU A 151 13.67 -21.29 -16.54
CA GLU A 151 15.06 -21.21 -17.00
C GLU A 151 15.40 -19.84 -17.64
N ASP A 152 14.48 -19.23 -18.40
CA ASP A 152 14.65 -17.84 -18.86
C ASP A 152 14.80 -16.86 -17.69
N PHE A 153 13.93 -16.94 -16.68
CA PHE A 153 14.01 -16.05 -15.52
C PHE A 153 15.32 -16.26 -14.73
N LYS A 154 15.72 -17.51 -14.55
CA LYS A 154 16.96 -17.86 -13.85
C LYS A 154 18.19 -17.35 -14.59
N SER A 155 18.26 -17.52 -15.91
CA SER A 155 19.35 -16.97 -16.72
C SER A 155 19.44 -15.45 -16.62
N ARG A 156 18.31 -14.74 -16.51
CA ARG A 156 18.30 -13.29 -16.28
C ARG A 156 18.83 -12.93 -14.90
N LEU A 157 18.38 -13.65 -13.88
CA LEU A 157 18.86 -13.46 -12.51
C LEU A 157 20.39 -13.63 -12.43
N ASP A 158 20.92 -14.68 -13.06
CA ASP A 158 22.37 -14.93 -13.13
C ASP A 158 23.12 -13.78 -13.82
N ASN A 159 22.52 -13.16 -14.84
CA ASN A 159 23.13 -12.01 -15.52
C ASN A 159 23.10 -10.75 -14.66
N TYR A 160 22.01 -10.51 -13.92
CA TYR A 160 21.94 -9.40 -12.96
C TYR A 160 22.92 -9.59 -11.80
N GLU A 161 23.07 -10.81 -11.29
CA GLU A 161 23.97 -11.12 -10.17
C GLU A 161 25.44 -10.84 -10.55
N LYS A 162 25.84 -11.08 -11.80
CA LYS A 162 27.21 -10.78 -12.29
C LYS A 162 27.57 -9.30 -12.23
N VAL A 163 26.59 -8.42 -12.42
CA VAL A 163 26.80 -6.96 -12.50
C VAL A 163 26.28 -6.21 -11.28
N TYR A 164 25.69 -6.93 -10.32
CA TYR A 164 25.07 -6.33 -9.16
C TYR A 164 26.12 -5.79 -8.18
N GLU A 165 25.95 -4.51 -7.83
CA GLU A 165 26.76 -3.79 -6.85
C GLU A 165 25.83 -3.32 -5.72
N PRO A 166 26.00 -3.79 -4.48
CA PRO A 166 25.18 -3.34 -3.35
C PRO A 166 25.19 -1.82 -3.17
N VAL A 167 24.08 -1.27 -2.69
CA VAL A 167 23.97 0.18 -2.45
C VAL A 167 24.85 0.58 -1.25
N GLU A 168 25.84 1.44 -1.45
CA GLU A 168 26.68 1.96 -0.34
C GLU A 168 26.71 3.49 -0.32
N GLU A 169 26.22 4.12 -1.38
CA GLU A 169 26.20 5.55 -1.61
C GLU A 169 24.88 6.21 -1.19
N GLY A 170 24.95 7.50 -0.86
CA GLY A 170 23.77 8.34 -0.63
C GLY A 170 22.97 7.98 0.63
N SER A 171 21.68 8.35 0.62
CA SER A 171 20.74 7.96 1.66
C SER A 171 20.08 6.64 1.26
N TYR A 172 20.06 5.65 2.14
CA TYR A 172 19.49 4.35 1.78
C TYR A 172 18.83 3.64 2.97
N ILE A 173 17.92 2.73 2.61
CA ILE A 173 17.26 1.78 3.50
C ILE A 173 17.46 0.40 2.86
N LYS A 174 18.05 -0.54 3.60
CA LYS A 174 18.18 -1.94 3.16
C LYS A 174 17.27 -2.82 3.98
N MET A 175 16.54 -3.71 3.33
CA MET A 175 15.71 -4.75 3.95
C MET A 175 16.30 -6.10 3.59
N ILE A 176 16.96 -6.76 4.55
CA ILE A 176 17.72 -7.99 4.34
C ILE A 176 16.97 -9.15 5.00
N ASP A 177 16.61 -10.17 4.24
CA ASP A 177 16.01 -11.42 4.71
C ASP A 177 14.76 -11.24 5.61
N MET A 178 13.97 -10.20 5.35
CA MET A 178 12.79 -9.82 6.14
C MET A 178 11.60 -10.80 6.06
N VAL A 179 11.66 -11.80 5.17
CA VAL A 179 10.52 -12.69 4.86
C VAL A 179 10.37 -13.84 5.86
N SER A 180 11.49 -14.43 6.27
CA SER A 180 11.51 -15.63 7.10
C SER A 180 11.12 -15.35 8.55
N GLY A 181 11.20 -14.08 8.97
CA GLY A 181 10.96 -13.66 10.34
C GLY A 181 12.06 -14.05 11.32
N ASN A 182 13.09 -14.76 10.87
CA ASN A 182 14.22 -15.24 11.66
C ASN A 182 15.50 -14.68 11.05
N GLY A 183 16.10 -13.68 11.69
CA GLY A 183 17.39 -13.13 11.28
C GLY A 183 17.35 -12.02 10.21
N GLY A 184 16.17 -11.50 9.87
CA GLY A 184 16.08 -10.32 8.98
C GLY A 184 16.64 -9.05 9.63
N GLN A 185 17.25 -8.19 8.83
CA GLN A 185 17.87 -6.94 9.26
C GLN A 185 17.37 -5.76 8.42
N ILE A 186 17.16 -4.61 9.06
CA ILE A 186 17.03 -3.33 8.36
C ILE A 186 18.26 -2.48 8.63
N GLN A 187 18.88 -1.97 7.57
CA GLN A 187 19.98 -1.01 7.64
C GLN A 187 19.50 0.35 7.14
N VAL A 188 19.82 1.41 7.88
CA VAL A 188 19.36 2.77 7.59
C VAL A 188 20.57 3.70 7.57
N ASN A 189 20.79 4.40 6.46
CA ASN A 189 21.92 5.31 6.31
C ASN A 189 21.47 6.70 5.84
N ASN A 190 21.99 7.72 6.52
CA ASN A 190 21.77 9.14 6.20
C ASN A 190 20.29 9.56 6.03
N ILE A 191 19.41 8.95 6.82
CA ILE A 191 17.98 9.28 6.81
C ILE A 191 17.69 10.40 7.82
N SER A 192 17.08 11.47 7.34
CA SER A 192 16.73 12.65 8.15
C SER A 192 15.47 13.34 7.61
N GLY A 193 14.66 13.88 8.52
CA GLY A 193 13.38 14.53 8.21
C GLY A 193 12.17 13.65 8.53
N TYR A 194 11.01 14.29 8.67
CA TYR A 194 9.76 13.64 9.07
C TYR A 194 9.36 12.52 8.09
N LEU A 195 9.27 12.86 6.81
CA LEU A 195 8.81 11.94 5.78
C LEU A 195 9.72 10.70 5.65
N PRO A 196 11.04 10.80 5.43
CA PRO A 196 11.92 9.63 5.43
C PRO A 196 11.83 8.78 6.70
N GLY A 197 11.69 9.41 7.88
CA GLY A 197 11.50 8.70 9.13
C GLY A 197 10.20 7.89 9.18
N ARG A 198 9.10 8.43 8.64
CA ARG A 198 7.81 7.73 8.50
C ARG A 198 7.90 6.51 7.59
N ILE A 199 8.68 6.60 6.51
CA ILE A 199 8.96 5.47 5.61
C ILE A 199 9.71 4.37 6.35
N VAL A 200 10.80 4.71 7.03
CA VAL A 200 11.58 3.73 7.82
C VAL A 200 10.68 3.06 8.84
N PHE A 201 9.88 3.84 9.57
CA PHE A 201 8.92 3.32 10.55
C PHE A 201 7.93 2.32 9.91
N PHE A 202 7.39 2.63 8.74
CA PHE A 202 6.51 1.70 8.03
C PHE A 202 7.23 0.42 7.62
N LEU A 203 8.39 0.53 6.98
CA LEU A 203 9.17 -0.61 6.48
C LEU A 203 9.62 -1.55 7.62
N VAL A 204 9.88 -1.01 8.81
CA VAL A 204 10.20 -1.82 10.00
C VAL A 204 9.01 -2.65 10.48
N ASN A 205 7.78 -2.21 10.21
CA ASN A 205 6.56 -2.90 10.62
C ASN A 205 5.96 -3.82 9.54
N THR A 206 6.51 -3.85 8.32
CA THR A 206 5.99 -4.68 7.23
C THR A 206 6.69 -6.04 7.15
N HIS A 207 6.05 -7.00 6.48
CA HIS A 207 6.62 -8.31 6.19
C HIS A 207 6.11 -8.87 4.87
N LEU A 208 6.79 -9.91 4.35
CA LEU A 208 6.45 -10.55 3.07
C LEU A 208 5.77 -11.92 3.20
N THR A 209 5.41 -12.30 4.42
CA THR A 209 4.57 -13.48 4.66
C THR A 209 3.18 -13.27 4.01
N PRO A 210 2.76 -14.14 3.07
CA PRO A 210 1.42 -14.06 2.47
C PRO A 210 0.36 -14.34 3.53
N ARG A 211 -0.70 -13.53 3.52
CA ARG A 211 -1.84 -13.69 4.42
C ARG A 211 -3.09 -13.07 3.77
N PRO A 212 -4.28 -13.62 4.04
CA PRO A 212 -5.52 -12.96 3.67
C PRO A 212 -5.88 -11.87 4.69
N ILE A 213 -6.20 -10.68 4.19
CA ILE A 213 -6.93 -9.66 4.95
C ILE A 213 -8.37 -9.66 4.42
N LEU A 214 -9.33 -10.07 5.25
CA LEU A 214 -10.74 -10.16 4.89
C LEU A 214 -11.46 -8.91 5.39
N LEU A 215 -11.89 -8.06 4.48
CA LEU A 215 -12.64 -6.84 4.81
C LEU A 215 -14.13 -7.09 4.64
N THR A 216 -14.92 -6.66 5.62
CA THR A 216 -16.37 -6.63 5.49
C THR A 216 -17.00 -5.52 6.34
N ARG A 217 -18.23 -5.15 6.00
CA ARG A 217 -19.07 -4.30 6.84
C ARG A 217 -19.75 -5.13 7.92
N HIS A 218 -20.27 -4.47 8.94
CA HIS A 218 -21.29 -5.05 9.80
C HIS A 218 -22.52 -5.51 8.98
N GLY A 219 -23.26 -6.49 9.51
CA GLY A 219 -24.58 -6.84 8.97
C GLY A 219 -25.54 -5.65 9.01
N GLU A 220 -26.62 -5.69 8.23
CA GLU A 220 -27.60 -4.60 8.20
C GLU A 220 -28.06 -4.23 9.63
N SER A 221 -28.11 -2.93 9.91
CA SER A 221 -28.50 -2.39 11.22
C SER A 221 -29.88 -1.74 11.16
N ARG A 222 -30.50 -1.54 12.33
CA ARG A 222 -31.80 -0.85 12.43
C ARG A 222 -31.77 0.58 11.88
N HIS A 223 -30.64 1.27 11.94
CA HIS A 223 -30.47 2.57 11.29
C HIS A 223 -30.41 2.46 9.77
N ASN A 224 -29.80 1.41 9.21
CA ASN A 224 -29.77 1.20 7.77
C ASN A 224 -31.18 1.03 7.19
N LEU A 225 -32.03 0.23 7.85
CA LEU A 225 -33.45 0.07 7.47
C LEU A 225 -34.22 1.39 7.43
N ARG A 226 -33.81 2.37 8.24
CA ARG A 226 -34.45 3.70 8.33
C ARG A 226 -33.73 4.76 7.50
N GLY A 227 -32.68 4.41 6.76
CA GLY A 227 -31.86 5.36 6.00
C GLY A 227 -31.12 6.39 6.87
N ARG A 228 -30.91 6.09 8.16
CA ARG A 228 -30.25 6.99 9.12
C ARG A 228 -28.74 6.76 9.10
N ILE A 229 -27.96 7.85 9.17
CA ILE A 229 -26.50 7.80 9.22
C ILE A 229 -25.99 7.74 10.66
N GLY A 230 -24.83 7.11 10.85
CA GLY A 230 -24.14 7.01 12.13
C GLY A 230 -24.96 6.37 13.26
N GLY A 231 -24.78 6.87 14.49
CA GLY A 231 -25.29 6.29 15.73
C GLY A 231 -24.71 4.92 16.06
N ASP A 232 -25.30 4.26 17.06
CA ASP A 232 -24.86 2.96 17.58
C ASP A 232 -26.01 1.93 17.62
N SER A 233 -26.78 1.84 16.54
CA SER A 233 -27.91 0.91 16.49
C SER A 233 -27.46 -0.55 16.38
N LEU A 234 -28.22 -1.45 17.01
CA LEU A 234 -28.13 -2.91 16.88
C LEU A 234 -28.38 -3.39 15.43
N LEU A 235 -28.02 -4.64 15.16
CA LEU A 235 -28.38 -5.36 13.94
C LEU A 235 -29.91 -5.46 13.76
N SER A 236 -30.33 -5.54 12.50
CA SER A 236 -31.66 -6.03 12.10
C SER A 236 -31.66 -7.56 12.04
N ASP A 237 -32.84 -8.15 11.88
CA ASP A 237 -33.00 -9.61 11.75
C ASP A 237 -32.20 -10.17 10.56
N THR A 238 -32.20 -9.45 9.44
CA THR A 238 -31.37 -9.73 8.25
C THR A 238 -29.87 -9.59 8.56
N GLY A 239 -29.47 -8.59 9.37
CA GLY A 239 -28.11 -8.42 9.86
C GLY A 239 -27.63 -9.58 10.73
N GLU A 240 -28.49 -10.12 11.59
CA GLU A 240 -28.18 -11.31 12.40
C GLU A 240 -28.00 -12.57 11.54
N ILE A 241 -28.84 -12.74 10.50
CA ILE A 241 -28.66 -13.81 9.50
C ILE A 241 -27.31 -13.65 8.78
N TYR A 242 -26.96 -12.42 8.41
CA TYR A 242 -25.67 -12.12 7.79
C TYR A 242 -24.51 -12.51 8.72
N ALA A 243 -24.55 -12.15 10.00
CA ALA A 243 -23.51 -12.48 10.98
C ALA A 243 -23.25 -14.00 11.07
N LYS A 244 -24.33 -14.81 11.08
CA LYS A 244 -24.23 -16.28 11.07
C LYS A 244 -23.60 -16.80 9.78
N LYS A 245 -24.00 -16.27 8.62
CA LYS A 245 -23.42 -16.64 7.32
C LYS A 245 -21.94 -16.24 7.22
N LEU A 246 -21.58 -15.06 7.71
CA LEU A 246 -20.20 -14.60 7.77
C LEU A 246 -19.35 -15.53 8.62
N SER A 247 -19.84 -15.97 9.78
CA SER A 247 -19.13 -16.93 10.62
C SER A 247 -18.83 -18.23 9.89
N ASN A 248 -19.83 -18.82 9.24
CA ASN A 248 -19.64 -20.04 8.45
C ASN A 248 -18.65 -19.83 7.29
N PHE A 249 -18.63 -18.63 6.69
CA PHE A 249 -17.66 -18.29 5.65
C PHE A 249 -16.24 -18.19 6.21
N VAL A 250 -16.06 -17.49 7.33
CA VAL A 250 -14.76 -17.30 8.00
C VAL A 250 -14.19 -18.64 8.45
N GLU A 251 -15.00 -19.47 9.09
CA GLU A 251 -14.61 -20.82 9.52
C GLU A 251 -14.14 -21.68 8.33
N LYS A 252 -14.88 -21.69 7.22
CA LYS A 252 -14.49 -22.42 6.01
C LYS A 252 -13.22 -21.85 5.38
N ARG A 253 -13.11 -20.52 5.28
CA ARG A 253 -12.00 -19.83 4.60
C ARG A 253 -10.69 -19.96 5.36
N LEU A 254 -10.75 -19.96 6.69
CA LEU A 254 -9.61 -20.00 7.59
C LEU A 254 -9.41 -21.40 8.22
N LYS A 255 -10.07 -22.43 7.70
CA LYS A 255 -9.99 -23.81 8.24
C LYS A 255 -8.56 -24.36 8.33
N SER A 256 -7.68 -23.96 7.41
CA SER A 256 -6.28 -24.37 7.37
C SER A 256 -5.34 -23.47 8.19
N GLU A 257 -5.86 -22.39 8.75
CA GLU A 257 -5.06 -21.37 9.43
C GLU A 257 -4.96 -21.70 10.92
N LYS A 258 -3.73 -21.68 11.44
CA LYS A 258 -3.47 -21.99 12.86
C LYS A 258 -3.87 -20.85 13.80
N ALA A 259 -3.96 -19.64 13.27
CA ALA A 259 -4.30 -18.43 13.99
C ALA A 259 -4.95 -17.43 13.04
N ALA A 260 -5.86 -16.62 13.57
CA ALA A 260 -6.40 -15.43 12.92
C ALA A 260 -6.83 -14.43 13.99
N SER A 261 -7.12 -13.20 13.60
CA SER A 261 -7.73 -12.20 14.49
C SER A 261 -8.93 -11.53 13.84
N ILE A 262 -9.94 -11.23 14.65
CA ILE A 262 -11.16 -10.55 14.21
C ILE A 262 -11.14 -9.15 14.78
N TRP A 263 -11.12 -8.14 13.92
CA TRP A 263 -11.09 -6.75 14.33
C TRP A 263 -12.46 -6.12 14.11
N THR A 264 -12.95 -5.42 15.10
CA THR A 264 -14.21 -4.68 15.01
C THR A 264 -14.01 -3.22 15.36
N SER A 265 -14.97 -2.39 15.00
CA SER A 265 -15.12 -1.10 15.67
C SER A 265 -15.62 -1.27 17.11
N THR A 266 -15.82 -0.17 17.81
CA THR A 266 -16.47 -0.17 19.14
C THR A 266 -17.99 -0.12 19.06
N LEU A 267 -18.56 0.04 17.85
CA LEU A 267 -20.01 0.12 17.65
C LEU A 267 -20.68 -1.27 17.64
N GLN A 268 -21.84 -1.35 18.30
CA GLN A 268 -22.58 -2.58 18.62
C GLN A 268 -22.82 -3.45 17.39
N ARG A 269 -23.23 -2.87 16.26
CA ARG A 269 -23.46 -3.62 15.01
C ARG A 269 -22.24 -4.41 14.54
N THR A 270 -21.02 -3.89 14.69
CA THR A 270 -19.80 -4.63 14.32
C THR A 270 -19.50 -5.74 15.32
N ILE A 271 -19.69 -5.47 16.61
CA ILE A 271 -19.49 -6.43 17.70
C ILE A 271 -20.47 -7.59 17.58
N GLN A 272 -21.76 -7.31 17.35
CA GLN A 272 -22.79 -8.33 17.12
C GLN A 272 -22.52 -9.15 15.85
N THR A 273 -22.02 -8.51 14.79
CA THR A 273 -21.65 -9.22 13.55
C THR A 273 -20.50 -10.19 13.79
N ALA A 274 -19.53 -9.82 14.63
CA ALA A 274 -18.41 -10.68 15.01
C ALA A 274 -18.80 -11.78 16.02
N GLY A 275 -19.90 -11.60 16.75
CA GLY A 275 -20.32 -12.46 17.86
C GLY A 275 -20.32 -13.96 17.54
N PRO A 276 -20.91 -14.40 16.41
CA PRO A 276 -20.94 -15.83 16.06
C PRO A 276 -19.58 -16.47 15.75
N ILE A 277 -18.52 -15.69 15.48
CA ILE A 277 -17.17 -16.20 15.16
C ILE A 277 -16.45 -16.55 16.48
N VAL A 278 -16.38 -17.81 16.89
CA VAL A 278 -15.90 -18.18 18.25
C VAL A 278 -14.40 -18.48 18.36
N ASP A 279 -13.78 -19.02 17.31
CA ASP A 279 -12.43 -19.64 17.40
C ASP A 279 -11.26 -18.64 17.38
N PHE A 280 -11.53 -17.35 17.19
CA PHE A 280 -10.51 -16.33 17.00
C PHE A 280 -10.65 -15.15 17.98
N PRO A 281 -9.53 -14.60 18.49
CA PRO A 281 -9.54 -13.41 19.34
C PRO A 281 -10.17 -12.22 18.63
N LYS A 282 -11.02 -11.50 19.36
CA LYS A 282 -11.69 -10.29 18.90
C LYS A 282 -11.01 -9.05 19.49
N ILE A 283 -10.60 -8.13 18.64
CA ILE A 283 -9.91 -6.89 19.04
C ILE A 283 -10.76 -5.70 18.57
N GLN A 284 -11.09 -4.81 19.49
CA GLN A 284 -11.87 -3.62 19.18
C GLN A 284 -10.95 -2.43 18.95
N TRP A 285 -11.15 -1.76 17.82
CA TRP A 285 -10.42 -0.55 17.45
C TRP A 285 -11.40 0.62 17.33
N ARG A 286 -11.26 1.63 18.20
CA ARG A 286 -12.01 2.88 18.06
C ARG A 286 -11.72 3.58 16.73
N ALA A 287 -10.50 3.43 16.23
CA ALA A 287 -10.11 3.90 14.90
C ALA A 287 -10.90 3.27 13.75
N LEU A 288 -11.64 2.17 13.98
CA LEU A 288 -12.54 1.54 13.01
C LEU A 288 -14.01 2.00 13.15
N ASP A 289 -14.37 2.88 14.09
CA ASP A 289 -15.74 3.41 14.22
C ASP A 289 -16.17 4.15 12.95
N GLU A 290 -17.46 4.16 12.59
CA GLU A 290 -17.92 4.88 11.39
C GLU A 290 -17.54 6.37 11.45
N ILE A 291 -17.51 7.04 10.30
CA ILE A 291 -17.33 8.50 10.26
C ILE A 291 -18.31 9.18 11.22
N ASN A 292 -17.78 10.04 12.09
CA ASN A 292 -18.61 10.80 13.01
C ASN A 292 -19.34 11.91 12.25
N ALA A 293 -20.66 11.77 12.09
CA ALA A 293 -21.51 12.75 11.42
C ALA A 293 -21.86 13.97 12.31
N GLY A 294 -21.33 14.03 13.55
CA GLY A 294 -21.49 15.17 14.45
C GLY A 294 -22.96 15.49 14.73
N VAL A 295 -23.37 16.73 14.44
CA VAL A 295 -24.77 17.16 14.61
C VAL A 295 -25.76 16.43 13.69
N CYS A 296 -25.28 15.83 12.60
CA CYS A 296 -26.11 15.08 11.65
C CYS A 296 -26.28 13.60 12.05
N ASP A 297 -25.74 13.19 13.19
CA ASP A 297 -25.81 11.80 13.64
C ASP A 297 -27.26 11.35 13.89
N GLY A 298 -27.61 10.18 13.37
CA GLY A 298 -28.95 9.62 13.43
C GLY A 298 -29.96 10.25 12.45
N MET A 299 -29.60 11.25 11.65
CA MET A 299 -30.51 11.84 10.65
C MET A 299 -30.55 11.02 9.35
N THR A 300 -31.62 11.13 8.57
CA THR A 300 -31.61 10.72 7.16
C THR A 300 -30.99 11.81 6.27
N TYR A 301 -30.55 11.44 5.08
CA TYR A 301 -30.05 12.43 4.12
C TYR A 301 -31.13 13.46 3.72
N GLU A 302 -32.42 13.09 3.68
CA GLU A 302 -33.49 14.06 3.41
C GLU A 302 -33.70 15.02 4.59
N GLU A 303 -33.60 14.52 5.83
CA GLU A 303 -33.65 15.37 7.03
C GLU A 303 -32.50 16.38 7.03
N ILE A 304 -31.28 15.96 6.68
CA ILE A 304 -30.12 16.87 6.56
C ILE A 304 -30.37 17.91 5.46
N LYS A 305 -30.84 17.48 4.27
CA LYS A 305 -31.12 18.40 3.16
C LYS A 305 -32.18 19.46 3.53
N ARG A 306 -33.20 19.07 4.28
CA ARG A 306 -34.29 19.97 4.70
C ARG A 306 -33.87 20.89 5.84
N ASN A 307 -33.19 20.35 6.84
CA ASN A 307 -32.90 21.08 8.08
C ASN A 307 -31.57 21.86 8.03
N MET A 308 -30.63 21.41 7.19
CA MET A 308 -29.27 21.96 7.05
C MET A 308 -28.84 21.98 5.56
N PRO A 309 -29.54 22.72 4.68
CA PRO A 309 -29.30 22.69 3.23
C PRO A 309 -27.89 23.12 2.84
N GLU A 310 -27.29 24.09 3.55
CA GLU A 310 -25.92 24.55 3.31
C GLU A 310 -24.89 23.45 3.56
N GLU A 311 -25.06 22.65 4.63
CA GLU A 311 -24.21 21.51 4.94
C GLU A 311 -24.34 20.41 3.88
N TYR A 312 -25.58 20.15 3.43
CA TYR A 312 -25.86 19.17 2.39
C TYR A 312 -25.15 19.53 1.07
N GLU A 313 -25.25 20.78 0.61
CA GLU A 313 -24.58 21.23 -0.61
C GLU A 313 -23.06 21.31 -0.44
N SER A 314 -22.57 21.77 0.72
CA SER A 314 -21.12 21.81 1.01
C SER A 314 -20.49 20.42 0.91
N ARG A 315 -21.14 19.42 1.50
CA ARG A 315 -20.69 18.02 1.42
C ARG A 315 -20.77 17.46 0.00
N LYS A 316 -21.77 17.87 -0.78
CA LYS A 316 -21.92 17.43 -2.18
C LYS A 316 -20.82 18.02 -3.07
N ASN A 317 -20.41 19.26 -2.81
CA ASN A 317 -19.39 19.97 -3.59
C ASN A 317 -17.97 19.45 -3.34
N ASP A 318 -17.58 19.23 -2.07
CA ASP A 318 -16.28 18.61 -1.73
C ASP A 318 -16.44 17.57 -0.62
N LYS A 319 -16.89 16.37 -1.02
CA LYS A 319 -17.14 15.27 -0.08
C LYS A 319 -15.88 14.83 0.68
N LEU A 320 -14.70 14.97 0.09
CA LEU A 320 -13.45 14.50 0.68
C LEU A 320 -13.01 15.42 1.83
N ARG A 321 -13.04 16.74 1.61
CA ARG A 321 -12.58 17.72 2.60
C ARG A 321 -13.67 18.25 3.53
N TYR A 322 -14.94 18.13 3.13
CA TYR A 322 -16.06 18.53 3.97
C TYR A 322 -16.00 17.81 5.32
N ARG A 323 -16.06 18.59 6.39
CA ARG A 323 -16.11 18.11 7.78
C ARG A 323 -17.50 18.38 8.32
N TYR A 324 -18.17 17.34 8.80
CA TYR A 324 -19.46 17.52 9.49
C TYR A 324 -19.30 18.46 10.70
N PRO A 325 -20.28 19.33 10.99
CA PRO A 325 -20.20 20.18 12.19
C PRO A 325 -20.10 19.32 13.45
N ARG A 326 -19.05 19.55 14.24
CA ARG A 326 -18.69 18.73 15.42
C ARG A 326 -18.45 17.24 15.10
N GLY A 327 -18.12 16.92 13.85
CA GLY A 327 -17.85 15.58 13.37
C GLY A 327 -16.53 15.51 12.61
N GLU A 328 -16.44 14.54 11.71
CA GLU A 328 -15.25 14.21 10.92
C GLU A 328 -15.46 14.51 9.43
N SER A 329 -14.34 14.72 8.74
CA SER A 329 -14.21 14.62 7.28
C SER A 329 -13.63 13.25 6.90
N TYR A 330 -13.63 12.92 5.60
CA TYR A 330 -12.91 11.74 5.12
C TYR A 330 -11.40 11.83 5.36
N LEU A 331 -10.82 13.04 5.37
CA LEU A 331 -9.41 13.24 5.70
C LEU A 331 -9.10 12.91 7.17
N ASP A 332 -9.99 13.28 8.09
CA ASP A 332 -9.84 12.92 9.51
C ASP A 332 -9.89 11.40 9.70
N VAL A 333 -10.80 10.74 8.97
CA VAL A 333 -10.90 9.27 8.95
C VAL A 333 -9.62 8.62 8.45
N ILE A 334 -9.08 9.09 7.33
CA ILE A 334 -7.81 8.60 6.75
C ILE A 334 -6.69 8.71 7.79
N GLN A 335 -6.58 9.85 8.46
CA GLN A 335 -5.56 10.09 9.48
C GLN A 335 -5.69 9.14 10.68
N ARG A 336 -6.90 8.90 11.19
CA ARG A 336 -7.07 7.97 12.35
C ARG A 336 -6.96 6.50 12.00
N LEU A 337 -7.11 6.12 10.73
CA LEU A 337 -6.93 4.74 10.26
C LEU A 337 -5.45 4.34 10.12
N GLU A 338 -4.54 5.31 10.11
CA GLU A 338 -3.09 5.08 10.04
C GLU A 338 -2.57 3.99 11.00
N PRO A 339 -2.82 4.04 12.33
CA PRO A 339 -2.37 2.99 13.25
C PRO A 339 -2.98 1.62 12.95
N VAL A 340 -4.19 1.56 12.40
CA VAL A 340 -4.85 0.30 12.02
C VAL A 340 -4.12 -0.32 10.83
N ILE A 341 -3.74 0.49 9.83
CA ILE A 341 -3.00 0.02 8.65
C ILE A 341 -1.61 -0.49 9.06
N ILE A 342 -0.89 0.23 9.91
CA ILE A 342 0.42 -0.22 10.41
C ILE A 342 0.29 -1.56 11.14
N GLU A 343 -0.74 -1.71 11.98
CA GLU A 343 -0.96 -2.97 12.66
C GLU A 343 -1.37 -4.08 11.69
N LEU A 344 -2.20 -3.79 10.67
CA LEU A 344 -2.56 -4.77 9.63
C LEU A 344 -1.32 -5.26 8.90
N GLU A 345 -0.36 -4.37 8.63
CA GLU A 345 0.92 -4.72 8.01
C GLU A 345 1.85 -5.55 8.89
N ARG A 346 1.70 -5.42 10.21
CA ARG A 346 2.47 -6.17 11.18
C ARG A 346 1.96 -7.59 11.40
N GLN A 347 0.66 -7.81 11.21
CA GLN A 347 0.02 -9.11 11.46
C GLN A 347 0.46 -10.15 10.44
N ARG A 348 1.15 -11.23 10.85
CA ARG A 348 1.53 -12.32 9.94
C ARG A 348 0.43 -13.36 9.70
N ALA A 349 -0.57 -13.37 10.59
CA ALA A 349 -1.72 -14.25 10.50
C ALA A 349 -2.88 -13.56 9.75
N PRO A 350 -3.85 -14.32 9.22
CA PRO A 350 -5.11 -13.78 8.72
C PRO A 350 -5.77 -12.78 9.66
N VAL A 351 -6.32 -11.70 9.08
CA VAL A 351 -7.11 -10.70 9.81
C VAL A 351 -8.47 -10.54 9.15
N VAL A 352 -9.54 -10.57 9.93
CA VAL A 352 -10.90 -10.26 9.49
C VAL A 352 -11.32 -8.92 10.08
N VAL A 353 -11.49 -7.89 9.25
CA VAL A 353 -11.90 -6.55 9.70
C VAL A 353 -13.39 -6.36 9.42
N ILE A 354 -14.18 -6.20 10.48
CA ILE A 354 -15.62 -5.93 10.44
C ILE A 354 -15.85 -4.47 10.83
N SER A 355 -16.10 -3.62 9.84
CA SER A 355 -16.21 -2.17 10.02
C SER A 355 -17.47 -1.59 9.34
N HIS A 356 -17.36 -0.39 8.76
CA HIS A 356 -18.49 0.38 8.22
C HIS A 356 -18.25 0.82 6.78
N GLN A 357 -19.16 1.59 6.21
CA GLN A 357 -19.11 1.90 4.77
C GLN A 357 -17.87 2.73 4.41
N VAL A 358 -17.61 3.79 5.16
CA VAL A 358 -16.47 4.68 4.89
C VAL A 358 -15.16 3.96 5.12
N MET A 359 -15.09 3.16 6.18
CA MET A 359 -13.89 2.37 6.52
C MET A 359 -13.60 1.30 5.48
N HIS A 360 -14.62 0.59 5.02
CA HIS A 360 -14.44 -0.40 3.98
C HIS A 360 -13.94 0.23 2.69
N LEU A 361 -14.54 1.33 2.22
CA LEU A 361 -14.09 2.01 1.00
C LEU A 361 -12.61 2.38 1.09
N LYS A 362 -12.19 2.89 2.25
CA LYS A 362 -10.85 3.39 2.44
C LYS A 362 -9.83 2.26 2.65
N LEU A 363 -10.17 1.24 3.44
CA LEU A 363 -9.35 0.04 3.54
C LEU A 363 -9.33 -0.77 2.23
N SER A 364 -10.39 -0.74 1.42
CA SER A 364 -10.39 -1.37 0.10
C SER A 364 -9.54 -0.61 -0.90
N ASP A 365 -9.50 0.73 -0.84
CA ASP A 365 -8.54 1.53 -1.63
C ASP A 365 -7.10 1.10 -1.28
N THR A 366 -6.84 0.77 -0.02
CA THR A 366 -5.54 0.21 0.39
C THR A 366 -5.34 -1.23 -0.01
N SER A 367 -6.38 -2.09 -0.12
CA SER A 367 -6.23 -3.53 -0.40
C SER A 367 -6.31 -3.90 -1.89
N LEU A 368 -7.03 -3.11 -2.70
CA LEU A 368 -7.22 -3.32 -4.14
C LEU A 368 -5.99 -2.94 -4.99
N SER A 369 -4.98 -2.39 -4.33
CA SER A 369 -3.69 -2.03 -4.92
C SER A 369 -2.58 -3.02 -4.57
N TRP A 370 -2.87 -4.11 -3.83
CA TRP A 370 -1.94 -5.22 -3.51
C TRP A 370 -1.88 -6.30 -4.57
#